data_AF-A0A259EZI3-F1
#
_entry.id   AF-A0A259EZI3-F1
#
_cell.length_a   1.000
_cell.length_b   1.000
_cell.length_c   1.000
_cell.angle_alpha   90.00
_cell.angle_beta   90.00
_cell.angle_gamma   90.00
#
_symmetry.space_group_name_H-M   'P 1'
#
loop_
_entity.id
_entity.type
_entity.pdbx_description
1 polymer ?
#
loop_
_entity_poly.entity_id
_entity_poly.type
_entity_poly.pdbx_seq_one_letter_code
_entity_poly.pdbx_strand_id
1 'polypeptide(L)'
;MAAGLARHIAPRARLTLALSGGVDSVVLLHALLALRANHSFHLNVVHVHHGLSAHADAWADFCTDLCAAHALELTVHRVRITRDDAAGIEAAARRERQAIFAVLDTDFLLTAHHLNDQAETVLLQLLRGAGPKGLAAMAAMRAQRGWRARHWRPLLDVTREELLEYARGYQLAWVEDESNQDARYRRNALRQSVLPLLNTYFPGADATLARAAGLQAEAAELLDDLARQDAATAIAVARLDCACLDALSRPRARNLLRFFIEQHGHPQPNQRQLNEALQQLRDARQDARVCVSLGRDALWRYRGGAYLVPVAPAYAAPVRWQGEAALQVPAAGVAVRLAAVNGAGLKRSLLEAGEVTLGVRQGGERLRLHPGGPHRSLKNLLQEHAVPPWQRDHLPLLWCNGQLLWAAHIGLDADARAAPGEAGVQPGLVAGDECTTEPFCRQ
;
A
#
# COMPACT_ATOMS: atom_id res chain seq x y z
N MET A 1 -27.87 -7.07 -20.67
CA MET A 1 -26.42 -6.99 -20.38
C MET A 1 -25.69 -5.94 -21.22
N ALA A 2 -25.55 -6.10 -22.55
CA ALA A 2 -24.79 -5.18 -23.41
C ALA A 2 -25.18 -3.68 -23.30
N ALA A 3 -26.48 -3.36 -23.29
CA ALA A 3 -26.96 -1.97 -23.16
C ALA A 3 -26.64 -1.32 -21.81
N GLY A 4 -26.42 -2.10 -20.74
CA GLY A 4 -25.95 -1.60 -19.45
C GLY A 4 -24.48 -1.21 -19.49
N LEU A 5 -23.66 -2.00 -20.21
CA LEU A 5 -22.23 -1.76 -20.39
C LEU A 5 -21.97 -0.46 -21.17
N ALA A 6 -22.74 -0.22 -22.23
CA ALA A 6 -22.56 0.92 -23.14
C ALA A 6 -22.49 2.27 -22.41
N ARG A 7 -23.28 2.45 -21.34
CA ARG A 7 -23.39 3.73 -20.60
C ARG A 7 -22.10 4.16 -19.91
N HIS A 8 -21.17 3.22 -19.68
CA HIS A 8 -19.92 3.48 -18.98
C HIS A 8 -18.70 3.50 -19.91
N ILE A 9 -18.89 3.17 -21.18
CA ILE A 9 -17.81 3.05 -22.16
C ILE A 9 -17.81 4.30 -23.04
N ALA A 10 -16.79 5.15 -22.90
CA ALA A 10 -16.60 6.25 -23.83
C ALA A 10 -16.24 5.70 -25.23
N PRO A 11 -16.58 6.42 -26.32
CA PRO A 11 -16.11 6.06 -27.65
C PRO A 11 -14.59 5.92 -27.68
N ARG A 12 -14.08 4.83 -28.28
CA ARG A 12 -12.65 4.50 -28.37
C ARG A 12 -11.96 4.19 -27.03
N ALA A 13 -12.71 3.97 -25.95
CA ALA A 13 -12.11 3.48 -24.70
C ALA A 13 -11.38 2.15 -24.91
N ARG A 14 -10.31 1.94 -24.15
CA ARG A 14 -9.53 0.70 -24.12
C ARG A 14 -10.04 -0.16 -22.97
N LEU A 15 -10.52 -1.34 -23.31
CA LEU A 15 -11.02 -2.33 -22.37
C LEU A 15 -10.11 -3.55 -22.42
N THR A 16 -9.79 -4.10 -21.25
CA THR A 16 -9.12 -5.39 -21.15
C THR A 16 -10.01 -6.34 -20.37
N LEU A 17 -10.40 -7.47 -20.97
CA LEU A 17 -11.11 -8.54 -20.28
C LEU A 17 -10.12 -9.54 -19.69
N ALA A 18 -10.24 -9.83 -18.40
CA ALA A 18 -9.60 -10.99 -17.78
C ALA A 18 -10.41 -12.26 -18.06
N LEU A 19 -9.93 -13.08 -19.00
CA LEU A 19 -10.57 -14.32 -19.45
C LEU A 19 -9.95 -15.52 -18.74
N SER A 20 -10.70 -16.22 -17.89
CA SER A 20 -10.25 -17.46 -17.26
C SER A 20 -10.57 -18.71 -18.08
N GLY A 21 -11.51 -18.59 -19.02
CA GLY A 21 -12.09 -19.72 -19.77
C GLY A 21 -13.33 -20.32 -19.11
N GLY A 22 -13.60 -19.98 -17.84
CA GLY A 22 -14.83 -20.37 -17.15
C GLY A 22 -16.06 -19.61 -17.65
N VAL A 23 -17.23 -20.18 -17.39
CA VAL A 23 -18.53 -19.71 -17.90
C VAL A 23 -18.75 -18.20 -17.72
N ASP A 24 -18.44 -17.65 -16.55
CA ASP A 24 -18.69 -16.23 -16.26
C ASP A 24 -17.89 -15.32 -17.19
N SER A 25 -16.61 -15.66 -17.40
CA SER A 25 -15.70 -14.89 -18.26
C SER A 25 -16.03 -15.03 -19.74
N VAL A 26 -16.49 -16.21 -20.18
CA VAL A 26 -16.96 -16.47 -21.55
C VAL A 26 -18.25 -15.70 -21.84
N VAL A 27 -19.21 -15.69 -20.90
CA VAL A 27 -20.45 -14.92 -21.03
C VAL A 27 -20.13 -13.42 -21.13
N LEU A 28 -19.21 -12.90 -20.30
CA LEU A 28 -18.80 -11.51 -20.39
C LEU A 28 -18.13 -11.18 -21.72
N LEU A 29 -17.27 -12.07 -22.24
CA LEU A 29 -16.67 -11.92 -23.57
C LEU A 29 -17.74 -11.84 -24.66
N HIS A 30 -18.68 -12.79 -24.66
CA HIS A 30 -19.77 -12.84 -25.63
C HIS A 30 -20.64 -11.57 -25.57
N ALA A 31 -20.97 -11.08 -24.38
CA ALA A 31 -21.71 -9.84 -24.21
C ALA A 31 -20.95 -8.59 -24.72
N LEU A 32 -19.63 -8.54 -24.57
CA LEU A 32 -18.78 -7.47 -25.10
C LEU A 32 -18.69 -7.53 -26.63
N LEU A 33 -18.59 -8.72 -27.22
CA LEU A 33 -18.62 -8.92 -28.67
C LEU A 33 -19.93 -8.43 -29.28
N ALA A 34 -21.07 -8.78 -28.67
CA ALA A 34 -22.38 -8.28 -29.10
C ALA A 34 -22.48 -6.75 -29.00
N LEU A 35 -21.88 -6.15 -27.97
CA LEU A 35 -21.87 -4.69 -27.81
C LEU A 35 -21.00 -3.99 -28.87
N ARG A 36 -19.86 -4.59 -29.24
CA ARG A 36 -18.91 -4.04 -30.22
C ARG A 36 -19.56 -3.80 -31.58
N ALA A 37 -20.64 -4.51 -31.92
CA ALA A 37 -21.41 -4.31 -33.14
C ALA A 37 -22.03 -2.90 -33.25
N ASN A 38 -22.40 -2.29 -32.11
CA ASN A 38 -23.11 -1.01 -32.07
C ASN A 38 -22.39 0.07 -31.25
N HIS A 39 -21.20 -0.22 -30.71
CA HIS A 39 -20.43 0.70 -29.87
C HIS A 39 -18.93 0.61 -30.18
N SER A 40 -18.30 1.75 -30.44
CA SER A 40 -16.87 1.80 -30.77
C SER A 40 -16.00 1.79 -29.51
N PHE A 41 -15.24 0.71 -29.32
CA PHE A 41 -14.20 0.60 -28.28
C PHE A 41 -13.12 -0.41 -28.71
N HIS A 42 -11.95 -0.36 -28.07
CA HIS A 42 -10.88 -1.33 -28.25
C HIS A 42 -10.99 -2.41 -27.17
N LEU A 43 -10.99 -3.69 -27.58
CA LEU A 43 -11.07 -4.83 -26.67
C LEU A 43 -9.80 -5.67 -26.77
N ASN A 44 -9.06 -5.71 -25.67
CA ASN A 44 -7.96 -6.64 -25.45
C ASN A 44 -8.42 -7.75 -24.51
N VAL A 45 -7.81 -8.93 -24.62
CA VAL A 45 -8.09 -10.04 -23.71
C VAL A 45 -6.79 -10.49 -23.06
N VAL A 46 -6.83 -10.76 -21.76
CA VAL A 46 -5.71 -11.32 -21.01
C VAL A 46 -6.13 -12.60 -20.31
N HIS A 47 -5.25 -13.60 -20.34
CA HIS A 47 -5.36 -14.81 -19.53
C HIS A 47 -4.15 -14.91 -18.61
N VAL A 48 -4.38 -15.28 -17.35
CA VAL A 48 -3.30 -15.49 -16.37
C VAL A 48 -3.17 -16.97 -16.09
N HIS A 49 -2.12 -17.57 -16.63
CA HIS A 49 -1.80 -18.97 -16.43
C HIS A 49 -0.92 -19.12 -15.19
N HIS A 50 -1.48 -19.73 -14.15
CA HIS A 50 -0.84 -19.91 -12.84
C HIS A 50 -0.04 -21.21 -12.66
N GLY A 51 -0.12 -22.15 -13.62
CA GLY A 51 0.62 -23.41 -13.56
C GLY A 51 0.30 -24.33 -12.37
N LEU A 52 -0.86 -24.14 -11.73
CA LEU A 52 -1.26 -24.90 -10.54
C LEU A 52 -2.02 -26.18 -10.88
N SER A 53 -2.84 -26.16 -11.94
CA SER A 53 -3.59 -27.32 -12.44
C SER A 53 -2.82 -28.04 -13.54
N ALA A 54 -2.99 -29.36 -13.63
CA ALA A 54 -2.52 -30.16 -14.75
C ALA A 54 -3.23 -29.82 -16.07
N HIS A 55 -4.41 -29.20 -16.00
CA HIS A 55 -5.20 -28.76 -17.16
C HIS A 55 -4.94 -27.30 -17.55
N ALA A 56 -4.07 -26.58 -16.83
CA ALA A 56 -3.86 -25.15 -17.04
C ALA A 56 -3.41 -24.79 -18.47
N ASP A 57 -2.60 -25.65 -19.11
CA ASP A 57 -2.20 -25.46 -20.51
C ASP A 57 -3.39 -25.60 -21.46
N ALA A 58 -4.21 -26.65 -21.29
CA ALA A 58 -5.42 -26.84 -22.09
C ALA A 58 -6.43 -25.70 -21.94
N TRP A 59 -6.51 -25.07 -20.76
CA TRP A 59 -7.38 -23.90 -20.54
C TRP A 59 -6.87 -22.65 -21.27
N ALA A 60 -5.55 -22.47 -21.32
CA ALA A 60 -4.94 -21.39 -22.08
C ALA A 60 -5.12 -21.60 -23.59
N ASP A 61 -5.01 -22.84 -24.06
CA ASP A 61 -5.28 -23.21 -25.46
C ASP A 61 -6.75 -22.94 -25.82
N PHE A 62 -7.70 -23.37 -24.98
CA PHE A 62 -9.12 -23.05 -25.14
C PHE A 62 -9.38 -21.54 -25.25
N CYS A 63 -8.78 -20.73 -24.36
CA CYS A 63 -8.93 -19.27 -24.41
C CYS A 63 -8.32 -18.69 -25.70
N THR A 64 -7.21 -19.24 -26.16
CA THR A 64 -6.52 -18.81 -27.39
C THR A 64 -7.40 -19.08 -28.61
N ASP A 65 -7.96 -20.28 -28.72
CA ASP A 65 -8.86 -20.67 -29.81
C ASP A 65 -10.15 -19.84 -29.80
N LEU A 66 -10.73 -19.61 -28.62
CA LEU A 66 -11.91 -18.77 -28.46
C LEU A 66 -11.66 -17.33 -28.91
N CYS A 67 -10.53 -16.74 -28.55
CA CYS A 67 -10.16 -15.39 -29.00
C CYS A 67 -9.88 -15.35 -30.52
N ALA A 68 -9.19 -16.36 -31.05
CA ALA A 68 -8.89 -16.47 -32.48
C ALA A 68 -10.16 -16.55 -33.34
N ALA A 69 -11.16 -17.32 -32.91
CA ALA A 69 -12.46 -17.46 -33.58
C ALA A 69 -13.22 -16.11 -33.72
N HIS A 70 -12.91 -15.13 -32.87
CA HIS A 70 -13.52 -13.80 -32.88
C HIS A 70 -12.55 -12.68 -33.31
N ALA A 71 -11.40 -13.03 -33.90
CA ALA A 71 -10.35 -12.09 -34.32
C ALA A 71 -9.94 -11.11 -33.19
N LEU A 72 -9.77 -11.66 -31.98
CA LEU A 72 -9.28 -10.93 -30.80
C LEU A 72 -7.85 -11.35 -30.46
N GLU A 73 -7.05 -10.37 -30.05
CA GLU A 73 -5.73 -10.63 -29.49
C GLU A 73 -5.84 -11.08 -28.03
N LEU A 74 -5.26 -12.24 -27.72
CA LEU A 74 -5.11 -12.76 -26.38
C LEU A 74 -3.65 -12.63 -25.93
N THR A 75 -3.42 -11.94 -24.81
CA THR A 75 -2.14 -11.98 -24.11
C THR A 75 -2.19 -13.00 -22.97
N VAL A 76 -1.34 -14.03 -23.04
CA VAL A 76 -1.21 -15.03 -21.99
C VAL A 76 -0.04 -14.69 -21.07
N HIS A 77 -0.33 -14.30 -19.84
CA HIS A 77 0.68 -14.08 -18.81
C HIS A 77 0.90 -15.37 -18.01
N ARG A 78 2.10 -15.96 -18.11
CA ARG A 78 2.49 -17.13 -17.32
C ARG A 78 3.19 -16.68 -16.04
N VAL A 79 2.63 -17.04 -14.89
CA VAL A 79 3.19 -16.71 -13.57
C VAL A 79 3.73 -17.96 -12.89
N ARG A 80 4.80 -17.78 -12.11
CA ARG A 80 5.35 -18.85 -11.26
C ARG A 80 4.90 -18.60 -9.83
N ILE A 81 4.12 -19.53 -9.29
CA ILE A 81 3.62 -19.44 -7.92
C ILE A 81 4.54 -20.25 -7.00
N THR A 82 5.13 -19.58 -6.02
CA THR A 82 5.87 -20.25 -4.93
C THR A 82 4.89 -21.03 -4.06
N ARG A 83 5.05 -22.36 -3.99
CA ARG A 83 4.12 -23.23 -3.26
C ARG A 83 4.21 -23.05 -1.73
N ASP A 84 5.38 -22.62 -1.23
CA ASP A 84 5.66 -22.42 0.19
C ASP A 84 5.40 -20.99 0.67
N ASP A 85 4.55 -20.23 -0.03
CA ASP A 85 4.18 -18.88 0.39
C ASP A 85 3.44 -18.92 1.75
N ALA A 86 3.92 -18.16 2.72
CA ALA A 86 3.37 -18.11 4.08
C ALA A 86 1.89 -17.67 4.12
N ALA A 87 1.40 -16.97 3.09
CA ALA A 87 -0.01 -16.59 2.95
C ALA A 87 -0.87 -17.66 2.24
N GLY A 88 -0.27 -18.74 1.75
CA GLY A 88 -0.90 -19.81 1.00
C GLY A 88 -0.95 -19.58 -0.51
N ILE A 89 -1.10 -20.68 -1.26
CA ILE A 89 -1.04 -20.72 -2.73
C ILE A 89 -2.10 -19.80 -3.38
N GLU A 90 -3.32 -19.75 -2.85
CA GLU A 90 -4.40 -18.90 -3.40
C GLU A 90 -4.05 -17.40 -3.27
N ALA A 91 -3.49 -17.00 -2.12
CA ALA A 91 -3.07 -15.63 -1.87
C ALA A 91 -1.90 -15.24 -2.79
N ALA A 92 -0.94 -16.15 -2.99
CA ALA A 92 0.17 -15.97 -3.91
C ALA A 92 -0.29 -15.81 -5.36
N ALA A 93 -1.15 -16.73 -5.85
CA ALA A 93 -1.73 -16.64 -7.20
C ALA A 93 -2.53 -15.35 -7.40
N ARG A 94 -3.30 -14.95 -6.38
CA ARG A 94 -4.05 -13.70 -6.40
C ARG A 94 -3.13 -12.47 -6.47
N ARG A 95 -2.00 -12.48 -5.76
CA ARG A 95 -1.01 -11.39 -5.77
C ARG A 95 -0.36 -11.24 -7.14
N GLU A 96 0.14 -12.32 -7.72
CA GLU A 96 0.78 -12.28 -9.06
C GLU A 96 -0.20 -11.80 -10.13
N ARG A 97 -1.45 -12.29 -10.10
CA ARG A 97 -2.51 -11.80 -10.98
C ARG A 97 -2.76 -10.30 -10.82
N GLN A 98 -2.82 -9.81 -9.58
CA GLN A 98 -3.00 -8.37 -9.33
C GLN A 98 -1.81 -7.53 -9.81
N ALA A 99 -0.58 -8.04 -9.72
CA ALA A 99 0.60 -7.35 -10.21
C ALA A 99 0.56 -7.16 -11.74
N ILE A 100 0.15 -8.19 -12.48
CA ILE A 100 -0.10 -8.09 -13.93
C ILE A 100 -1.17 -7.04 -14.22
N PHE A 101 -2.31 -7.13 -13.52
CA PHE A 101 -3.44 -6.23 -13.75
C PHE A 101 -3.13 -4.76 -13.46
N ALA A 102 -2.25 -4.48 -12.49
CA ALA A 102 -1.88 -3.13 -12.10
C ALA A 102 -1.22 -2.33 -13.24
N VAL A 103 -0.44 -3.01 -14.09
CA VAL A 103 0.42 -2.39 -15.11
C VAL A 103 -0.19 -2.40 -16.51
N LEU A 104 -1.39 -2.97 -16.69
CA LEU A 104 -2.07 -2.99 -17.98
C LEU A 104 -2.38 -1.58 -18.47
N ASP A 105 -2.02 -1.31 -19.72
CA ASP A 105 -2.29 -0.04 -20.39
C ASP A 105 -3.71 -0.06 -20.99
N THR A 106 -4.69 0.28 -20.16
CA THR A 106 -6.13 0.21 -20.50
C THR A 106 -6.93 1.16 -19.61
N ASP A 107 -8.10 1.62 -20.08
CA ASP A 107 -8.97 2.49 -19.28
C ASP A 107 -9.74 1.67 -18.24
N PHE A 108 -10.17 0.47 -18.65
CA PHE A 108 -10.95 -0.46 -17.83
C PHE A 108 -10.39 -1.87 -17.88
N LEU A 109 -10.14 -2.45 -16.71
CA LEU A 109 -9.98 -3.89 -16.56
C LEU A 109 -11.33 -4.49 -16.17
N LEU A 110 -11.83 -5.45 -16.95
CA LEU A 110 -13.08 -6.13 -16.71
C LEU A 110 -12.82 -7.52 -16.12
N THR A 111 -13.55 -7.87 -15.06
CA THR A 111 -13.60 -9.22 -14.50
C THR A 111 -15.04 -9.68 -14.35
N ALA A 112 -15.29 -10.96 -14.60
CA ALA A 112 -16.62 -11.56 -14.57
C ALA A 112 -17.12 -11.95 -13.16
N HIS A 113 -16.81 -11.13 -12.14
CA HIS A 113 -17.38 -11.35 -10.81
C HIS A 113 -18.89 -11.09 -10.84
N HIS A 114 -19.65 -11.97 -10.20
CA HIS A 114 -21.11 -11.98 -10.24
C HIS A 114 -21.75 -11.87 -8.85
N LEU A 115 -23.08 -11.90 -8.77
CA LEU A 115 -23.84 -11.67 -7.55
C LEU A 115 -23.52 -12.70 -6.45
N ASN A 116 -23.41 -13.99 -6.79
CA ASN A 116 -23.04 -15.00 -5.80
C ASN A 116 -21.59 -14.80 -5.28
N ASP A 117 -20.64 -14.30 -6.09
CA ASP A 117 -19.30 -13.93 -5.59
C ASP A 117 -19.38 -12.78 -4.56
N GLN A 118 -20.33 -11.86 -4.76
CA GLN A 118 -20.57 -10.78 -3.81
C GLN A 118 -21.09 -11.34 -2.48
N ALA A 119 -22.08 -12.24 -2.52
CA ALA A 119 -22.61 -12.91 -1.34
C ALA A 119 -21.52 -13.69 -0.57
N GLU A 120 -20.67 -14.45 -1.29
CA GLU A 120 -19.50 -15.13 -0.72
C GLU A 120 -18.56 -14.14 -0.01
N THR A 121 -18.26 -13.01 -0.67
CA THR A 121 -17.36 -12.00 -0.14
C THR A 121 -17.94 -11.35 1.12
N VAL A 122 -19.24 -11.05 1.14
CA VAL A 122 -19.92 -10.50 2.31
C VAL A 122 -19.82 -11.46 3.51
N LEU A 123 -20.14 -12.75 3.32
CA LEU A 123 -20.05 -13.73 4.39
C LEU A 123 -18.62 -13.91 4.91
N LEU A 124 -17.63 -13.97 4.01
CA LEU A 124 -16.22 -14.05 4.39
C LEU A 124 -15.78 -12.84 5.24
N GLN A 125 -16.24 -11.64 4.88
CA GLN A 125 -15.90 -10.42 5.62
C GLN A 125 -16.64 -10.34 6.95
N LEU A 126 -17.89 -10.77 7.00
CA LEU A 126 -18.69 -10.85 8.22
C LEU A 126 -18.05 -11.81 9.24
N LEU A 127 -17.65 -13.01 8.80
CA LEU A 127 -16.98 -14.00 9.65
C LEU A 127 -15.59 -13.55 10.12
N ARG A 128 -15.00 -12.53 9.48
CA ARG A 128 -13.74 -11.88 9.91
C ARG A 128 -13.97 -10.69 10.85
N GLY A 129 -15.22 -10.37 11.18
CA GLY A 129 -15.55 -9.21 12.01
C GLY A 129 -15.31 -7.87 11.30
N ALA A 130 -15.46 -7.82 9.98
CA ALA A 130 -15.27 -6.59 9.22
C ALA A 130 -16.32 -5.53 9.56
N GLY A 131 -15.90 -4.26 9.59
CA GLY A 131 -16.80 -3.11 9.67
C GLY A 131 -17.40 -2.73 8.30
N PRO A 132 -18.14 -1.60 8.21
CA PRO A 132 -18.87 -1.20 7.01
C PRO A 132 -18.05 -1.25 5.71
N LYS A 133 -16.85 -0.67 5.71
CA LYS A 133 -15.97 -0.67 4.53
C LYS A 133 -15.55 -2.07 4.06
N GLY A 134 -15.43 -3.04 4.96
CA GLY A 134 -15.14 -4.42 4.59
C GLY A 134 -16.38 -5.19 4.15
N LEU A 135 -17.53 -4.94 4.80
CA LEU A 135 -18.82 -5.55 4.45
C LEU A 135 -19.40 -5.01 3.14
N ALA A 136 -18.96 -3.82 2.69
CA ALA A 136 -19.22 -3.30 1.35
C ALA A 136 -18.71 -4.21 0.22
N ALA A 137 -17.89 -5.22 0.54
CA ALA A 137 -17.43 -6.26 -0.36
C ALA A 137 -16.80 -5.69 -1.65
N MET A 138 -17.27 -6.10 -2.83
CA MET A 138 -16.77 -5.61 -4.10
C MET A 138 -17.61 -4.43 -4.60
N ALA A 139 -16.96 -3.34 -5.02
CA ALA A 139 -17.62 -2.28 -5.77
C ALA A 139 -17.77 -2.68 -7.25
N ALA A 140 -18.84 -2.24 -7.90
CA ALA A 140 -19.06 -2.45 -9.33
C ALA A 140 -17.89 -1.87 -10.16
N MET A 141 -17.47 -0.64 -9.85
CA MET A 141 -16.32 0.02 -10.47
C MET A 141 -15.43 0.66 -9.41
N ARG A 142 -14.12 0.46 -9.50
CA ARG A 142 -13.16 1.00 -8.50
C ARG A 142 -11.85 1.42 -9.14
N ALA A 143 -11.35 2.59 -8.77
CA ALA A 143 -9.95 2.94 -8.95
C ALA A 143 -9.11 2.31 -7.84
N GLN A 144 -8.10 1.52 -8.21
CA GLN A 144 -7.20 0.87 -7.25
C GLN A 144 -5.88 1.62 -7.20
N ARG A 145 -5.34 1.84 -5.99
CA ARG A 145 -4.05 2.52 -5.82
C ARG A 145 -2.95 1.70 -6.51
N GLY A 146 -2.13 2.37 -7.30
CA GLY A 146 -1.05 1.74 -8.08
C GLY A 146 -1.50 1.08 -9.38
N TRP A 147 -2.79 1.15 -9.72
CA TRP A 147 -3.31 0.65 -10.99
C TRP A 147 -3.53 1.81 -11.96
N ARG A 148 -3.22 1.58 -13.24
CA ARG A 148 -3.55 2.53 -14.31
C ARG A 148 -5.05 2.49 -14.66
N ALA A 149 -5.60 1.28 -14.74
CA ALA A 149 -6.98 1.03 -15.15
C ALA A 149 -7.97 1.12 -13.97
N ARG A 150 -9.21 1.50 -14.27
CA ARG A 150 -10.34 1.26 -13.36
C ARG A 150 -10.76 -0.20 -13.43
N HIS A 151 -10.90 -0.85 -12.27
CA HIS A 151 -11.40 -2.21 -12.20
C HIS A 151 -12.92 -2.21 -12.22
N TRP A 152 -13.50 -2.87 -13.23
CA TRP A 152 -14.94 -2.96 -13.45
C TRP A 152 -15.43 -4.42 -13.38
N ARG A 153 -16.55 -4.64 -12.70
CA ARG A 153 -17.25 -5.92 -12.51
C ARG A 153 -18.66 -5.80 -13.08
N PRO A 154 -18.83 -5.99 -14.40
CA PRO A 154 -20.11 -5.64 -15.01
C PRO A 154 -21.24 -6.64 -14.74
N LEU A 155 -20.90 -7.83 -14.24
CA LEU A 155 -21.85 -8.89 -13.93
C LEU A 155 -22.23 -8.93 -12.44
N LEU A 156 -21.82 -7.94 -11.64
CA LEU A 156 -21.91 -8.00 -10.18
C LEU A 156 -23.36 -8.13 -9.66
N ASP A 157 -24.34 -7.67 -10.44
CA ASP A 157 -25.77 -7.78 -10.13
C ASP A 157 -26.46 -8.96 -10.83
N VAL A 158 -25.71 -9.81 -11.55
CA VAL A 158 -26.20 -10.97 -12.30
C VAL A 158 -25.95 -12.23 -11.50
N THR A 159 -26.92 -13.12 -11.42
CA THR A 159 -26.79 -14.41 -10.74
C THR A 159 -26.02 -15.41 -11.59
N ARG A 160 -25.37 -16.39 -10.94
CA ARG A 160 -24.71 -17.48 -11.65
C ARG A 160 -25.69 -18.34 -12.46
N GLU A 161 -26.94 -18.45 -12.02
CA GLU A 161 -27.99 -19.16 -12.74
C GLU A 161 -28.31 -18.49 -14.08
N GLU A 162 -28.50 -17.17 -14.09
CA GLU A 162 -28.70 -16.39 -15.32
C GLU A 162 -27.49 -16.50 -16.27
N LEU A 163 -26.26 -16.54 -15.74
CA LEU A 163 -25.06 -16.75 -16.57
C LEU A 163 -25.04 -18.13 -17.23
N LEU A 164 -25.44 -19.18 -16.50
CA LEU A 164 -25.55 -20.53 -17.05
C LEU A 164 -26.67 -20.66 -18.08
N GLU A 165 -27.83 -20.06 -17.81
CA GLU A 165 -28.94 -20.02 -18.76
C GLU A 165 -28.53 -19.28 -20.04
N TYR A 166 -27.86 -18.13 -19.92
CA TYR A 166 -27.32 -17.39 -21.04
C TYR A 166 -26.33 -18.23 -21.85
N ALA A 167 -25.35 -18.85 -21.18
CA ALA A 167 -24.34 -19.67 -21.85
C ALA A 167 -24.97 -20.84 -22.62
N ARG A 168 -25.96 -21.51 -22.03
CA ARG A 168 -26.70 -22.61 -22.69
C ARG A 168 -27.56 -22.12 -23.85
N GLY A 169 -28.26 -20.99 -23.69
CA GLY A 169 -29.12 -20.41 -24.72
C GLY A 169 -28.35 -20.02 -25.98
N TYR A 170 -27.10 -19.56 -25.83
CA TYR A 170 -26.20 -19.26 -26.95
C TYR A 170 -25.24 -20.40 -27.30
N GLN A 171 -25.39 -21.58 -26.67
CA GLN A 171 -24.55 -22.76 -26.88
C GLN A 171 -23.04 -22.48 -26.77
N LEU A 172 -22.67 -21.63 -25.81
CA LEU A 172 -21.28 -21.28 -25.57
C LEU A 172 -20.52 -22.48 -24.99
N ALA A 173 -19.29 -22.70 -25.45
CA ALA A 173 -18.36 -23.61 -24.80
C ALA A 173 -17.62 -22.89 -23.66
N TRP A 174 -17.29 -23.61 -22.58
CA TRP A 174 -16.46 -23.10 -21.49
C TRP A 174 -15.66 -24.23 -20.85
N VAL A 175 -14.66 -23.85 -20.07
CA VAL A 175 -13.84 -24.74 -19.25
C VAL A 175 -14.44 -24.85 -17.84
N GLU A 176 -14.43 -26.06 -17.29
CA GLU A 176 -14.69 -26.29 -15.86
C GLU A 176 -13.37 -26.52 -15.12
N ASP A 177 -13.05 -25.63 -14.17
CA ASP A 177 -11.86 -25.75 -13.32
C ASP A 177 -12.17 -26.63 -12.10
N GLU A 178 -11.48 -27.77 -12.00
CA GLU A 178 -11.67 -28.78 -10.96
C GLU A 178 -11.37 -28.25 -9.55
N SER A 179 -10.51 -27.24 -9.42
CA SER A 179 -10.16 -26.68 -8.12
C SER A 179 -11.34 -25.97 -7.45
N ASN A 180 -12.36 -25.57 -8.23
CA ASN A 180 -13.62 -25.03 -7.69
C ASN A 180 -14.40 -26.06 -6.85
N GLN A 181 -14.09 -27.35 -7.00
CA GLN A 181 -14.70 -28.43 -6.22
C GLN A 181 -13.96 -28.69 -4.90
N ASP A 182 -12.78 -28.11 -4.67
CA ASP A 182 -11.98 -28.40 -3.49
C ASP A 182 -12.44 -27.60 -2.26
N ALA A 183 -13.18 -28.25 -1.37
CA ALA A 183 -13.70 -27.67 -0.13
C ALA A 183 -12.63 -27.34 0.92
N ARG A 184 -11.35 -27.70 0.72
CA ARG A 184 -10.25 -27.25 1.59
C ARG A 184 -10.10 -25.73 1.56
N TYR A 185 -10.48 -25.09 0.46
CA TYR A 185 -10.53 -23.64 0.34
C TYR A 185 -11.82 -23.10 0.95
N ARG A 186 -11.70 -22.19 1.92
CA ARG A 186 -12.85 -21.62 2.66
C ARG A 186 -13.92 -21.02 1.76
N ARG A 187 -13.51 -20.44 0.62
CA ARG A 187 -14.45 -19.86 -0.36
C ARG A 187 -15.29 -20.95 -1.04
N ASN A 188 -14.67 -22.05 -1.46
CA ASN A 188 -15.37 -23.18 -2.04
C ASN A 188 -16.32 -23.85 -1.03
N ALA A 189 -15.88 -24.01 0.22
CA ALA A 189 -16.75 -24.53 1.29
C ALA A 189 -18.00 -23.66 1.51
N LEU A 190 -17.87 -22.33 1.48
CA LEU A 190 -19.02 -21.43 1.55
C LEU A 190 -19.96 -21.61 0.35
N ARG A 191 -19.42 -21.65 -0.86
CA ARG A 191 -20.17 -21.82 -2.11
C ARG A 191 -20.93 -23.14 -2.17
N GLN A 192 -20.31 -24.23 -1.74
CA GLN A 192 -20.86 -25.58 -1.89
C GLN A 192 -21.79 -26.00 -0.76
N SER A 193 -21.55 -25.53 0.47
CA SER A 193 -22.26 -26.05 1.64
C SER A 193 -23.08 -24.98 2.38
N VAL A 194 -22.57 -23.75 2.48
CA VAL A 194 -23.21 -22.72 3.34
C VAL A 194 -24.25 -21.93 2.57
N LEU A 195 -23.91 -21.37 1.41
CA LEU A 195 -24.85 -20.59 0.60
C LEU A 195 -26.05 -21.42 0.12
N PRO A 196 -25.90 -22.68 -0.34
CA PRO A 196 -27.05 -23.50 -0.71
C PRO A 196 -27.98 -23.77 0.47
N LEU A 197 -27.41 -24.07 1.65
CA LEU A 197 -28.19 -24.26 2.87
C LEU A 197 -28.93 -22.97 3.27
N LEU A 198 -28.27 -21.81 3.20
CA LEU A 198 -28.92 -20.52 3.44
C LEU A 198 -30.07 -20.26 2.48
N ASN A 199 -29.88 -20.50 1.17
CA ASN A 199 -30.94 -20.31 0.18
C ASN A 199 -32.11 -21.30 0.34
N THR A 200 -31.89 -22.46 0.97
CA THR A 200 -32.97 -23.40 1.30
C THR A 200 -33.93 -22.81 2.34
N TYR A 201 -33.41 -22.13 3.36
CA TYR A 201 -34.22 -21.51 4.42
C TYR A 201 -34.64 -20.08 4.12
N PHE A 202 -33.84 -19.35 3.33
CA PHE A 202 -34.04 -17.95 2.99
C PHE A 202 -33.89 -17.77 1.47
N PRO A 203 -34.95 -18.05 0.69
CA PRO A 203 -34.91 -17.86 -0.76
C PRO A 203 -34.50 -16.43 -1.13
N GLY A 204 -33.48 -16.29 -1.99
CA GLY A 204 -32.92 -14.99 -2.36
C GLY A 204 -31.91 -14.43 -1.34
N ALA A 205 -31.29 -15.30 -0.52
CA ALA A 205 -30.24 -14.92 0.43
C ALA A 205 -29.09 -14.20 -0.28
N ASP A 206 -28.66 -14.69 -1.45
CA ASP A 206 -27.52 -14.12 -2.19
C ASP A 206 -27.79 -12.65 -2.59
N ALA A 207 -28.99 -12.38 -3.13
CA ALA A 207 -29.38 -11.03 -3.52
C ALA A 207 -29.56 -10.11 -2.29
N THR A 208 -30.03 -10.67 -1.18
CA THR A 208 -30.16 -9.94 0.09
C THR A 208 -28.79 -9.58 0.67
N LEU A 209 -27.81 -10.49 0.61
CA LEU A 209 -26.43 -10.23 1.02
C LEU A 209 -25.77 -9.19 0.11
N ALA A 210 -25.96 -9.27 -1.20
CA ALA A 210 -25.45 -8.27 -2.14
C ALA A 210 -26.04 -6.87 -1.88
N ARG A 211 -27.35 -6.76 -1.63
CA ARG A 211 -28.00 -5.51 -1.23
C ARG A 211 -27.51 -4.98 0.11
N ALA A 212 -27.29 -5.86 1.09
CA ALA A 212 -26.68 -5.47 2.36
C ALA A 212 -25.27 -4.90 2.16
N ALA A 213 -24.48 -5.45 1.22
CA ALA A 213 -23.19 -4.88 0.85
C ALA A 213 -23.32 -3.45 0.32
N GLY A 214 -24.33 -3.18 -0.53
CA GLY A 214 -24.63 -1.82 -1.01
C GLY A 214 -24.91 -0.83 0.12
N LEU A 215 -25.76 -1.22 1.08
CA LEU A 215 -26.04 -0.38 2.26
C LEU A 215 -24.79 -0.13 3.12
N GLN A 216 -23.89 -1.12 3.23
CA GLN A 216 -22.62 -0.97 3.94
C GLN A 216 -21.63 -0.08 3.16
N ALA A 217 -21.71 -0.05 1.83
CA ALA A 217 -20.94 0.88 1.01
C ALA A 217 -21.40 2.32 1.24
N GLU A 218 -22.70 2.59 1.23
CA GLU A 218 -23.26 3.91 1.56
C GLU A 218 -22.86 4.35 2.98
N ALA A 219 -22.95 3.45 3.96
CA ALA A 219 -22.50 3.73 5.31
C ALA A 219 -20.99 4.03 5.38
N ALA A 220 -20.16 3.33 4.60
CA ALA A 220 -18.73 3.60 4.52
C ALA A 220 -18.42 4.95 3.88
N GLU A 221 -19.17 5.35 2.85
CA GLU A 221 -19.05 6.68 2.21
C GLU A 221 -19.39 7.80 3.19
N LEU A 222 -20.50 7.67 3.93
CA LEU A 222 -20.88 8.64 4.97
C LEU A 222 -19.81 8.74 6.08
N LEU A 223 -19.20 7.62 6.46
CA LEU A 223 -18.09 7.62 7.41
C LEU A 223 -16.83 8.28 6.85
N ASP A 224 -16.51 8.07 5.57
CA ASP A 224 -15.38 8.71 4.90
C ASP A 224 -15.60 10.24 4.77
N ASP A 225 -16.84 10.69 4.51
CA ASP A 225 -17.21 12.11 4.51
C ASP A 225 -17.11 12.76 5.89
N LEU A 226 -17.60 12.09 6.94
CA LEU A 226 -17.44 12.56 8.31
C LEU A 226 -15.96 12.66 8.70
N ALA A 227 -15.16 11.67 8.32
CA ALA A 227 -13.72 11.70 8.56
C ALA A 227 -13.03 12.86 7.82
N ARG A 228 -13.48 13.19 6.59
CA ARG A 228 -12.97 14.35 5.84
C ARG A 228 -13.27 15.67 6.53
N GLN A 229 -14.46 15.80 7.12
CA GLN A 229 -14.84 16.98 7.92
C GLN A 229 -13.98 17.10 9.18
N ASP A 230 -13.76 15.99 9.88
CA ASP A 230 -12.89 15.95 11.06
C ASP A 230 -11.43 16.24 10.71
N ALA A 231 -10.96 15.71 9.58
CA ALA A 231 -9.61 15.89 9.08
C ALA A 231 -9.30 17.36 8.76
N ALA A 232 -10.27 18.13 8.29
CA ALA A 232 -10.08 19.52 7.90
C ALA A 232 -9.54 20.40 9.04
N THR A 233 -9.85 20.07 10.29
CA THR A 233 -9.36 20.79 11.47
C THR A 233 -8.27 20.01 12.21
N ALA A 234 -8.28 18.68 12.14
CA ALA A 234 -7.39 17.82 12.91
C ALA A 234 -6.08 17.47 12.20
N ILE A 235 -6.02 17.52 10.87
CA ILE A 235 -4.85 17.10 10.09
C ILE A 235 -4.23 18.30 9.39
N ALA A 236 -2.96 18.56 9.70
CA ALA A 236 -2.14 19.54 9.02
C ALA A 236 -0.91 18.86 8.42
N VAL A 237 -0.77 18.90 7.10
CA VAL A 237 0.31 18.21 6.35
C VAL A 237 0.26 16.69 6.65
N ALA A 238 1.22 16.16 7.41
CA ALA A 238 1.32 14.75 7.81
C ALA A 238 1.13 14.55 9.33
N ARG A 239 0.65 15.58 10.03
CA ARG A 239 0.41 15.57 11.48
C ARG A 239 -1.08 15.52 11.77
N LEU A 240 -1.50 14.53 12.56
CA LEU A 240 -2.83 14.45 13.16
C LEU A 240 -2.79 15.01 14.58
N ASP A 241 -3.60 16.01 14.90
CA ASP A 241 -3.66 16.61 16.23
C ASP A 241 -4.33 15.69 17.25
N CYS A 242 -3.61 15.33 18.32
CA CYS A 242 -4.13 14.47 19.37
C CYS A 242 -5.23 15.16 20.20
N ALA A 243 -5.19 16.49 20.37
CA ALA A 243 -6.23 17.20 21.09
C ALA A 243 -7.58 17.11 20.35
N CYS A 244 -7.55 17.11 19.02
CA CYS A 244 -8.74 16.85 18.21
C CYS A 244 -9.27 15.42 18.41
N LEU A 245 -8.39 14.40 18.49
CA LEU A 245 -8.82 13.03 18.80
C LEU A 245 -9.47 12.92 20.18
N ASP A 246 -8.99 13.68 21.16
CA ASP A 246 -9.53 13.68 22.52
C ASP A 246 -10.90 14.33 22.61
N ALA A 247 -11.13 15.41 21.86
CA ALA A 247 -12.41 16.10 21.77
C ALA A 247 -13.52 15.27 21.09
N LEU A 248 -13.14 14.27 20.28
CA LEU A 248 -14.08 13.41 19.56
C LEU A 248 -14.51 12.21 20.41
N SER A 249 -15.75 11.75 20.18
CA SER A 249 -16.21 10.46 20.71
C SER A 249 -15.31 9.33 20.21
N ARG A 250 -15.12 8.26 21.00
CA ARG A 250 -14.23 7.15 20.63
C ARG A 250 -14.50 6.59 19.21
N PRO A 251 -15.76 6.37 18.76
CA PRO A 251 -16.02 5.92 17.40
C PRO A 251 -15.59 6.92 16.31
N ARG A 252 -15.80 8.23 16.53
CA ARG A 252 -15.44 9.28 15.57
C ARG A 252 -13.92 9.50 15.52
N ALA A 253 -13.25 9.49 16.67
CA ALA A 253 -11.79 9.52 16.75
C ALA A 253 -11.15 8.31 16.05
N ARG A 254 -11.72 7.11 16.20
CA ARG A 254 -11.29 5.90 15.48
C ARG A 254 -11.48 6.05 13.98
N ASN A 255 -12.59 6.63 13.54
CA ASN A 255 -12.88 6.87 12.14
C ASN A 255 -11.87 7.86 11.52
N LEU A 256 -11.55 8.95 12.22
CA LEU A 256 -10.52 9.90 11.82
C LEU A 256 -9.13 9.25 11.75
N LEU A 257 -8.75 8.44 12.74
CA LEU A 257 -7.47 7.74 12.74
C LEU A 257 -7.37 6.75 11.57
N ARG A 258 -8.43 5.99 11.29
CA ARG A 258 -8.54 5.10 10.12
C ARG A 258 -8.30 5.87 8.81
N PHE A 259 -8.91 7.05 8.68
CA PHE A 259 -8.80 7.91 7.52
C PHE A 259 -7.38 8.48 7.37
N PHE A 260 -6.77 8.97 8.46
CA PHE A 260 -5.38 9.45 8.50
C PHE A 260 -4.40 8.37 8.00
N ILE A 261 -4.53 7.13 8.47
CA ILE A 261 -3.68 6.01 8.05
C ILE A 261 -3.88 5.70 6.55
N GLU A 262 -5.11 5.76 6.06
CA GLU A 262 -5.43 5.51 4.64
C GLU A 262 -4.82 6.56 3.70
N GLN A 263 -4.87 7.83 4.09
CA GLN A 263 -4.30 8.93 3.30
C GLN A 263 -2.79 8.76 3.09
N HIS A 264 -2.09 8.20 4.07
CA HIS A 264 -0.66 7.87 3.97
C HIS A 264 -0.39 6.61 3.12
N GLY A 265 -1.43 5.93 2.65
CA GLY A 265 -1.31 4.76 1.77
C GLY A 265 -0.97 3.46 2.47
N HIS A 266 -1.04 3.43 3.80
CA HIS A 266 -0.87 2.21 4.57
C HIS A 266 -2.12 1.33 4.45
N PRO A 267 -1.98 -0.01 4.38
CA PRO A 267 -3.12 -0.92 4.48
C PRO A 267 -3.92 -0.69 5.76
N GLN A 268 -5.23 -0.90 5.70
CA GLN A 268 -6.07 -0.70 6.89
C GLN A 268 -5.68 -1.70 7.99
N PRO A 269 -5.30 -1.22 9.20
CA PRO A 269 -4.99 -2.11 10.32
C PRO A 269 -6.25 -2.85 10.77
N ASN A 270 -6.07 -4.01 11.39
CA ASN A 270 -7.20 -4.72 11.98
C ASN A 270 -7.79 -3.93 13.15
N GLN A 271 -9.03 -4.26 13.56
CA GLN A 271 -9.76 -3.50 14.58
C GLN A 271 -9.03 -3.46 15.93
N ARG A 272 -8.33 -4.54 16.31
CA ARG A 272 -7.55 -4.60 17.55
C ARG A 272 -6.38 -3.62 17.50
N GLN A 273 -5.58 -3.64 16.44
CA GLN A 273 -4.46 -2.72 16.24
C GLN A 273 -4.92 -1.27 16.19
N LEU A 274 -6.03 -0.98 15.50
CA LEU A 274 -6.57 0.38 15.43
C LEU A 274 -7.06 0.90 16.79
N ASN A 275 -7.73 0.04 17.56
CA ASN A 275 -8.19 0.40 18.91
C ASN A 275 -7.00 0.62 19.86
N GLU A 276 -5.99 -0.24 19.81
CA GLU A 276 -4.76 -0.09 20.60
C GLU A 276 -4.02 1.20 20.23
N ALA A 277 -3.88 1.48 18.93
CA ALA A 277 -3.29 2.72 18.44
C ALA A 277 -4.02 3.96 18.98
N LEU A 278 -5.35 3.98 18.87
CA LEU A 278 -6.14 5.09 19.39
C LEU A 278 -6.02 5.23 20.91
N GLN A 279 -6.05 4.11 21.63
CA GLN A 279 -5.92 4.10 23.09
C GLN A 279 -4.56 4.67 23.52
N GLN A 280 -3.46 4.24 22.89
CA GLN A 280 -2.13 4.77 23.24
C GLN A 280 -1.98 6.24 22.86
N LEU A 281 -2.57 6.70 21.75
CA LEU A 281 -2.52 8.11 21.38
C LEU A 281 -3.20 9.01 22.41
N ARG A 282 -4.36 8.59 22.92
CA ARG A 282 -5.21 9.38 23.83
C ARG A 282 -4.83 9.22 25.30
N ASP A 283 -4.70 7.98 25.74
CA ASP A 283 -4.71 7.65 27.17
C ASP A 283 -3.28 7.56 27.76
N ALA A 284 -2.23 7.51 26.94
CA ALA A 284 -0.86 7.47 27.44
C ALA A 284 -0.43 8.81 28.05
N ARG A 285 0.31 8.76 29.16
CA ARG A 285 0.86 9.95 29.87
C ARG A 285 1.58 10.90 28.91
N GLN A 286 1.56 12.20 29.18
CA GLN A 286 2.10 13.22 28.27
C GLN A 286 3.59 13.02 27.90
N ASP A 287 4.38 12.44 28.81
CA ASP A 287 5.81 12.12 28.66
C ASP A 287 6.08 10.71 28.09
N ALA A 288 5.05 9.88 27.93
CA ALA A 288 5.20 8.53 27.42
C ALA A 288 5.59 8.53 25.93
N ARG A 289 6.62 7.74 25.59
CA ARG A 289 7.00 7.44 24.20
C ARG A 289 5.96 6.50 23.60
N VAL A 290 5.01 7.04 22.84
CA VAL A 290 4.03 6.24 22.08
C VAL A 290 4.58 5.96 20.69
N CYS A 291 4.69 4.67 20.37
CA CYS A 291 5.08 4.14 19.08
C CYS A 291 4.34 2.82 18.87
N VAL A 292 3.35 2.83 17.97
CA VAL A 292 2.53 1.65 17.68
C VAL A 292 2.91 1.11 16.31
N SER A 293 3.44 -0.11 16.25
CA SER A 293 3.78 -0.75 14.98
C SER A 293 2.51 -1.14 14.23
N LEU A 294 2.43 -0.74 12.97
CA LEU A 294 1.40 -1.12 12.01
C LEU A 294 1.95 -2.05 10.92
N GLY A 295 3.12 -2.64 11.13
CA GLY A 295 3.82 -3.48 10.16
C GLY A 295 4.98 -2.71 9.54
N ARG A 296 4.81 -2.23 8.29
CA ARG A 296 5.84 -1.46 7.58
C ARG A 296 5.96 -0.01 8.05
N ASP A 297 4.93 0.51 8.70
CA ASP A 297 4.88 1.86 9.26
C ASP A 297 4.67 1.76 10.78
N ALA A 298 5.05 2.82 11.49
CA ALA A 298 4.82 3.01 12.91
C ALA A 298 4.11 4.34 13.15
N LEU A 299 3.11 4.31 14.03
CA LEU A 299 2.37 5.48 14.46
C LEU A 299 3.01 6.06 15.73
N TRP A 300 3.56 7.26 15.60
CA TRP A 300 4.28 7.96 16.66
C TRP A 300 3.44 9.08 17.25
N ARG A 301 3.55 9.30 18.57
CA ARG A 301 3.08 10.54 19.20
C ARG A 301 4.25 11.44 19.57
N TYR A 302 4.22 12.69 19.13
CA TYR A 302 5.24 13.68 19.45
C TYR A 302 4.65 15.09 19.48
N ARG A 303 4.90 15.83 20.57
CA ARG A 303 4.44 17.22 20.77
C ARG A 303 2.95 17.42 20.43
N GLY A 304 2.10 16.54 20.96
CA GLY A 304 0.64 16.59 20.76
C GLY A 304 0.17 16.23 19.35
N GLY A 305 1.06 15.79 18.46
CA GLY A 305 0.70 15.27 17.13
C GLY A 305 0.98 13.77 17.01
N ALA A 306 0.16 13.09 16.22
CA ALA A 306 0.38 11.75 15.72
C ALA A 306 0.96 11.80 14.30
N TYR A 307 1.94 10.93 14.03
CA TYR A 307 2.67 10.85 12.76
C TYR A 307 2.78 9.41 12.33
N LEU A 308 2.46 9.12 11.07
CA LEU A 308 2.71 7.80 10.50
C LEU A 308 4.05 7.82 9.77
N VAL A 309 5.00 6.99 10.21
CA VAL A 309 6.38 7.00 9.72
C VAL A 309 6.76 5.58 9.31
N PRO A 310 7.36 5.37 8.13
CA PRO A 310 7.96 4.09 7.77
C PRO A 310 8.91 3.58 8.84
N VAL A 311 8.86 2.27 9.10
CA VAL A 311 9.85 1.61 9.95
C VAL A 311 11.15 1.58 9.15
N ALA A 312 12.15 2.30 9.64
CA ALA A 312 13.46 2.36 9.00
C ALA A 312 14.14 0.96 8.96
N PRO A 313 14.97 0.70 7.95
CA PRO A 313 15.69 -0.57 7.84
C PRO A 313 16.61 -0.81 9.03
N ALA A 314 16.98 -2.08 9.23
CA ALA A 314 17.87 -2.52 10.29
C ALA A 314 19.24 -1.82 10.22
N TYR A 315 19.98 -1.90 11.33
CA TYR A 315 21.35 -1.38 11.46
C TYR A 315 22.22 -1.71 10.25
N ALA A 316 22.87 -0.69 9.67
CA ALA A 316 23.96 -0.86 8.73
C ALA A 316 25.25 -0.31 9.34
N ALA A 317 26.38 -0.93 9.00
CA ALA A 317 27.69 -0.50 9.49
C ALA A 317 28.01 0.93 9.00
N PRO A 318 28.77 1.72 9.78
CA PRO A 318 29.29 3.00 9.32
C PRO A 318 30.11 2.86 8.03
N VAL A 319 30.01 3.85 7.15
CA VAL A 319 30.75 3.93 5.89
C VAL A 319 31.98 4.80 6.09
N ARG A 320 33.14 4.33 5.64
CA ARG A 320 34.38 5.10 5.69
C ARG A 320 34.41 6.14 4.57
N TRP A 321 34.78 7.37 4.91
CA TRP A 321 35.01 8.44 3.95
C TRP A 321 36.47 8.41 3.47
N GLN A 322 36.67 8.52 2.16
CA GLN A 322 37.98 8.47 1.48
C GLN A 322 38.27 9.76 0.68
N GLY A 323 37.51 10.83 0.92
CA GLY A 323 37.65 12.11 0.23
C GLY A 323 36.57 12.38 -0.84
N GLU A 324 35.54 11.55 -0.91
CA GLU A 324 34.42 11.73 -1.83
C GLU A 324 33.64 13.01 -1.55
N ALA A 325 33.15 13.68 -2.59
CA ALA A 325 32.33 14.89 -2.44
C ALA A 325 30.94 14.60 -1.86
N ALA A 326 30.46 13.36 -1.99
CA ALA A 326 29.22 12.89 -1.38
C ALA A 326 29.34 11.40 -1.05
N LEU A 327 28.74 10.98 0.06
CA LEU A 327 28.73 9.60 0.53
C LEU A 327 27.32 9.18 0.91
N GLN A 328 26.91 7.99 0.49
CA GLN A 328 25.66 7.40 0.93
C GLN A 328 25.80 6.88 2.37
N VAL A 329 24.79 7.11 3.20
CA VAL A 329 24.69 6.58 4.56
C VAL A 329 23.49 5.63 4.61
N PRO A 330 23.67 4.34 4.26
CA PRO A 330 22.56 3.40 4.12
C PRO A 330 21.70 3.26 5.38
N ALA A 331 22.32 3.28 6.56
CA ALA A 331 21.60 3.21 7.85
C ALA A 331 20.64 4.39 8.10
N ALA A 332 20.87 5.52 7.44
CA ALA A 332 20.05 6.72 7.52
C ALA A 332 19.14 6.90 6.28
N GLY A 333 19.34 6.11 5.22
CA GLY A 333 18.62 6.24 3.96
C GLY A 333 18.89 7.55 3.21
N VAL A 334 20.01 8.23 3.47
CA VAL A 334 20.32 9.55 2.88
C VAL A 334 21.77 9.65 2.41
N ALA A 335 22.04 10.62 1.53
CA ALA A 335 23.38 11.01 1.13
C ALA A 335 23.85 12.25 1.91
N VAL A 336 25.12 12.25 2.30
CA VAL A 336 25.78 13.40 2.92
C VAL A 336 26.79 13.97 1.93
N ARG A 337 26.63 15.24 1.58
CA ARG A 337 27.60 16.01 0.79
C ARG A 337 28.66 16.58 1.72
N LEU A 338 29.92 16.45 1.32
CA LEU A 338 31.11 16.91 2.03
C LEU A 338 31.80 17.96 1.16
N ALA A 339 31.30 19.20 1.21
CA ALA A 339 31.77 20.27 0.34
C ALA A 339 33.08 20.87 0.85
N ALA A 340 34.10 20.94 -0.01
CA ALA A 340 35.32 21.68 0.30
C ALA A 340 35.01 23.19 0.38
N VAL A 341 35.40 23.81 1.48
CA VAL A 341 35.16 25.22 1.80
C VAL A 341 36.43 25.85 2.38
N ASN A 342 36.49 27.18 2.47
CA ASN A 342 37.55 27.90 3.16
C ASN A 342 36.94 28.80 4.25
N GLY A 343 37.51 28.78 5.44
CA GLY A 343 37.07 29.59 6.58
C GLY A 343 35.83 29.07 7.32
N ALA A 344 35.39 27.84 7.02
CA ALA A 344 34.19 27.22 7.58
C ALA A 344 34.28 25.68 7.57
N GLY A 345 33.29 25.00 8.15
CA GLY A 345 33.24 23.53 8.17
C GLY A 345 34.21 22.90 9.17
N LEU A 346 34.46 21.60 9.01
CA LEU A 346 35.44 20.83 9.76
C LEU A 346 36.84 21.06 9.18
N LYS A 347 37.87 21.22 10.03
CA LYS A 347 39.27 21.35 9.61
C LYS A 347 39.66 20.22 8.66
N ARG A 348 40.08 20.55 7.44
CA ARG A 348 40.47 19.54 6.45
C ARG A 348 41.66 18.69 6.91
N SER A 349 42.64 19.34 7.54
CA SER A 349 43.81 18.69 8.15
C SER A 349 43.45 17.63 9.18
N LEU A 350 42.43 17.89 10.01
CA LEU A 350 41.94 16.94 11.01
C LEU A 350 41.32 15.70 10.35
N LEU A 351 40.58 15.89 9.26
CA LEU A 351 39.93 14.79 8.56
C LEU A 351 40.93 13.95 7.75
N GLU A 352 41.94 14.58 7.14
CA GLU A 352 43.00 13.89 6.38
C GLU A 352 43.95 13.10 7.28
N ALA A 353 44.13 13.54 8.54
CA ALA A 353 44.99 12.89 9.52
C ALA A 353 44.34 11.71 10.25
N GLY A 354 43.02 11.50 10.12
CA GLY A 354 42.28 10.51 10.89
C GLY A 354 41.36 9.64 10.04
N GLU A 355 40.86 8.57 10.66
CA GLU A 355 39.84 7.73 10.04
C GLU A 355 38.47 8.37 10.20
N VAL A 356 37.89 8.81 9.08
CA VAL A 356 36.57 9.44 9.05
C VAL A 356 35.51 8.42 8.66
N THR A 357 34.45 8.35 9.46
CA THR A 357 33.30 7.47 9.19
C THR A 357 31.99 8.23 9.29
N LEU A 358 31.02 7.85 8.46
CA LEU A 358 29.64 8.31 8.52
C LEU A 358 28.70 7.15 8.85
N GLY A 359 27.73 7.40 9.70
CA GLY A 359 26.80 6.40 10.18
C GLY A 359 25.65 7.03 10.94
N VAL A 360 24.99 6.23 11.78
CA VAL A 360 23.86 6.67 12.62
C VAL A 360 24.18 6.53 14.09
N ARG A 361 23.37 7.20 14.91
CA ARG A 361 23.49 7.23 16.36
C ARG A 361 23.56 5.82 16.98
N GLN A 362 24.55 5.60 17.83
CA GLN A 362 24.77 4.38 18.63
C GLN A 362 24.50 4.60 20.13
N GLY A 363 24.42 5.85 20.58
CA GLY A 363 24.21 6.25 21.97
C GLY A 363 25.51 6.60 22.70
N GLY A 364 25.42 7.51 23.66
CA GLY A 364 26.56 7.97 24.46
C GLY A 364 27.37 9.12 23.84
N GLU A 365 27.05 9.53 22.60
CA GLU A 365 27.78 10.57 21.89
C GLU A 365 27.65 11.93 22.57
N ARG A 366 28.69 12.74 22.42
CA ARG A 366 28.75 14.10 22.96
C ARG A 366 29.31 15.06 21.91
N LEU A 367 28.82 16.29 21.95
CA LEU A 367 29.21 17.34 21.02
C LEU A 367 29.33 18.68 21.77
N ARG A 368 30.31 19.50 21.39
CA ARG A 368 30.45 20.90 21.85
C ARG A 368 30.05 21.83 20.71
N LEU A 369 29.01 22.65 20.88
CA LEU A 369 28.51 23.51 19.79
C LEU A 369 29.21 24.88 19.68
N HIS A 370 29.79 25.36 20.78
CA HIS A 370 30.46 26.66 20.84
C HIS A 370 31.83 26.55 21.52
N PRO A 371 32.85 27.33 21.08
CA PRO A 371 34.17 27.35 21.70
C PRO A 371 34.08 27.65 23.21
N GLY A 372 34.83 26.90 24.02
CA GLY A 372 34.84 27.05 25.48
C GLY A 372 33.58 26.55 26.20
N GLY A 373 32.56 26.04 25.49
CA GLY A 373 31.36 25.46 26.09
C GLY A 373 31.56 24.03 26.63
N PRO A 374 30.60 23.49 27.41
CA PRO A 374 30.67 22.10 27.83
C PRO A 374 30.38 21.14 26.66
N HIS A 375 30.99 19.95 26.66
CA HIS A 375 30.49 18.86 25.83
C HIS A 375 29.14 18.43 26.38
N ARG A 376 28.12 18.35 25.53
CA ARG A 376 26.77 17.96 25.91
C ARG A 376 26.41 16.65 25.25
N SER A 377 25.57 15.85 25.92
CA SER A 377 25.10 14.60 25.32
C SER A 377 24.28 14.92 24.07
N LEU A 378 24.52 14.16 23.01
CA LEU A 378 23.77 14.32 21.76
C LEU A 378 22.27 14.10 22.00
N LYS A 379 21.90 13.21 22.93
CA LYS A 379 20.52 13.02 23.39
C LYS A 379 19.85 14.34 23.82
N ASN A 380 20.52 15.15 24.65
CA ASN A 380 19.95 16.41 25.14
C ASN A 380 19.90 17.46 24.03
N LEU A 381 20.94 17.51 23.18
CA LEU A 381 20.97 18.40 22.01
C LEU A 381 19.80 18.11 21.06
N LEU A 382 19.51 16.83 20.77
CA LEU A 382 18.39 16.42 19.93
C LEU A 382 17.03 16.78 20.53
N GLN A 383 16.89 16.71 21.86
CA GLN A 383 15.66 17.11 22.54
C GLN A 383 15.43 18.62 22.44
N GLU A 384 16.47 19.42 22.66
CA GLU A 384 16.41 20.89 22.58
C GLU A 384 16.14 21.39 21.17
N HIS A 385 16.76 20.78 20.16
CA HIS A 385 16.52 21.07 18.74
C HIS A 385 15.21 20.48 18.23
N ALA A 386 14.35 19.96 19.11
CA ALA A 386 13.04 19.41 18.76
C ALA A 386 13.07 18.25 17.76
N VAL A 387 14.20 17.55 17.59
CA VAL A 387 14.33 16.45 16.63
C VAL A 387 13.37 15.31 17.01
N PRO A 388 12.47 14.86 16.13
CA PRO A 388 11.51 13.80 16.42
C PRO A 388 12.16 12.46 16.77
N PRO A 389 11.57 11.64 17.68
CA PRO A 389 12.17 10.37 18.10
C PRO A 389 12.51 9.40 16.98
N TRP A 390 11.69 9.31 15.93
CA TRP A 390 11.94 8.42 14.78
C TRP A 390 13.12 8.86 13.90
N GLN A 391 13.52 10.14 13.94
CA GLN A 391 14.71 10.62 13.23
C GLN A 391 15.99 10.47 14.05
N ARG A 392 15.90 10.44 15.39
CA ARG A 392 17.08 10.46 16.29
C ARG A 392 17.99 9.25 16.12
N ASP A 393 17.40 8.08 15.91
CA ASP A 393 18.14 6.82 15.81
C ASP A 393 18.75 6.63 14.40
N HIS A 394 18.28 7.41 13.41
CA HIS A 394 18.73 7.37 12.01
C HIS A 394 19.44 8.66 11.57
N LEU A 395 19.78 9.53 12.51
CA LEU A 395 20.42 10.80 12.23
C LEU A 395 21.83 10.56 11.69
N PRO A 396 22.19 11.12 10.52
CA PRO A 396 23.57 11.03 10.02
C PRO A 396 24.53 11.74 10.96
N LEU A 397 25.58 11.03 11.33
CA LEU A 397 26.67 11.47 12.18
C LEU A 397 28.00 11.23 11.45
N LEU A 398 28.98 12.10 11.68
CA LEU A 398 30.35 11.96 11.17
C LEU A 398 31.32 11.93 12.35
N TRP A 399 32.15 10.90 12.38
CA TRP A 399 33.22 10.72 13.34
C TRP A 399 34.59 10.81 12.69
N CYS A 400 35.59 11.25 13.45
CA CYS A 400 37.00 11.09 13.11
C CYS A 400 37.71 10.45 14.31
N ASN A 401 38.40 9.32 14.10
CA ASN A 401 39.09 8.57 15.16
C ASN A 401 38.19 8.28 16.38
N GLY A 402 36.91 7.98 16.14
CA GLY A 402 35.91 7.72 17.19
C GLY A 402 35.32 8.96 17.88
N GLN A 403 35.83 10.16 17.62
CA GLN A 403 35.25 11.41 18.13
C GLN A 403 34.16 11.91 17.18
N LEU A 404 32.98 12.24 17.71
CA LEU A 404 31.89 12.85 16.94
C LEU A 404 32.28 14.29 16.55
N LEU A 405 32.30 14.57 15.24
CA LEU A 405 32.64 15.90 14.72
C LEU A 405 31.42 16.64 14.14
N TRP A 406 30.41 15.91 13.67
CA TRP A 406 29.20 16.51 13.12
C TRP A 406 27.98 15.64 13.36
N ALA A 407 26.87 16.29 13.67
CA ALA A 407 25.54 15.68 13.72
C ALA A 407 24.57 16.47 12.85
N ALA A 408 23.88 15.80 11.93
CA ALA A 408 22.88 16.44 11.08
C ALA A 408 21.81 17.17 11.93
N HIS A 409 21.31 18.31 11.45
CA HIS A 409 20.36 19.19 12.15
C HIS A 409 20.81 19.78 13.50
N ILE A 410 22.00 19.42 14.00
CA ILE A 410 22.55 19.90 15.27
C ILE A 410 23.77 20.80 15.03
N GLY A 411 24.74 20.34 14.25
CA GLY A 411 25.90 21.15 13.87
C GLY A 411 27.24 20.45 14.05
N LEU A 412 28.30 21.26 13.99
CA LEU A 412 29.70 20.85 14.04
C LEU A 412 30.26 21.00 15.45
N ASP A 413 31.14 20.07 15.84
CA ASP A 413 31.93 20.20 17.05
C ASP A 413 32.86 21.41 16.95
N ALA A 414 32.81 22.28 17.94
CA ALA A 414 33.50 23.56 17.95
C ALA A 414 35.02 23.41 17.90
N ASP A 415 35.58 22.35 18.48
CA ASP A 415 37.03 22.13 18.52
C ASP A 415 37.57 21.71 17.14
N ALA A 416 36.69 21.14 16.32
CA ALA A 416 36.98 20.66 14.97
C ALA A 416 36.68 21.68 13.86
N ARG A 417 36.17 22.88 14.19
CA ARG A 417 35.82 23.90 13.19
C ARG A 417 37.05 24.57 12.59
N ALA A 418 37.07 24.74 11.28
CA ALA A 418 38.10 25.50 10.58
C ALA A 418 38.06 26.98 10.97
N ALA A 419 39.22 27.59 11.20
CA ALA A 419 39.37 29.02 11.43
C ALA A 419 39.21 29.82 10.12
N PRO A 420 38.93 31.14 10.17
CA PRO A 420 38.93 31.98 8.99
C PRO A 420 40.23 31.83 8.18
N GLY A 421 40.12 31.57 6.88
CA GLY A 421 41.27 31.34 5.99
C GLY A 421 41.80 29.89 5.96
N GLU A 422 41.35 29.02 6.87
CA GLU A 422 41.73 27.61 6.92
C GLU A 422 40.88 26.75 5.97
N ALA A 423 41.49 25.76 5.31
CA ALA A 423 40.76 24.81 4.48
C ALA A 423 39.85 23.91 5.34
N GLY A 424 38.59 23.77 4.92
CA GLY A 424 37.60 22.99 5.64
C GLY A 424 36.68 22.16 4.76
N VAL A 425 35.89 21.32 5.40
CA VAL A 425 34.88 20.45 4.77
C VAL A 425 33.55 20.68 5.46
N GLN A 426 32.54 21.10 4.71
CA GLN A 426 31.19 21.33 5.21
C GLN A 426 30.31 20.11 4.92
N PRO A 427 30.00 19.27 5.92
CA PRO A 427 28.98 18.25 5.78
C PRO A 427 27.59 18.89 5.69
N GLY A 428 26.74 18.31 4.84
CA GLY A 428 25.34 18.69 4.71
C GLY A 428 24.53 17.58 4.06
N LEU A 429 23.25 17.45 4.42
CA LEU A 429 22.36 16.51 3.76
C LEU A 429 22.13 16.95 2.32
N VAL A 430 22.14 15.99 1.40
CA VAL A 430 21.70 16.23 0.02
C VAL A 430 20.17 16.29 0.04
N ALA A 431 19.57 17.40 -0.40
CA ALA A 431 18.14 17.49 -0.58
C ALA A 431 17.71 16.47 -1.64
N GLY A 432 16.76 15.59 -1.30
CA GLY A 432 16.34 14.49 -2.17
C GLY A 432 15.55 15.00 -3.38
N ASP A 433 16.26 15.30 -4.47
CA ASP A 433 15.70 15.40 -5.83
C ASP A 433 16.45 14.52 -6.86
N GLU A 434 17.50 13.78 -6.46
CA GLU A 434 18.21 12.83 -7.36
C GLU A 434 18.11 11.36 -6.93
N CYS A 435 17.38 11.05 -5.86
CA CYS A 435 17.09 9.66 -5.46
C CYS A 435 15.64 9.33 -5.84
N THR A 436 15.40 9.03 -7.11
CA THR A 436 14.10 8.53 -7.59
C THR A 436 13.84 7.15 -7.01
N THR A 437 13.13 7.10 -5.88
CA THR A 437 12.09 6.12 -5.44
C THR A 437 12.06 6.08 -3.91
N GLU A 438 11.45 7.06 -3.25
CA GLU A 438 10.69 6.91 -1.98
C GLU A 438 10.32 8.29 -1.39
N PRO A 439 9.14 8.44 -0.74
CA PRO A 439 8.57 9.74 -0.39
C PRO A 439 9.15 10.36 0.90
N PHE A 440 10.43 10.15 1.21
CA PHE A 440 10.99 10.45 2.53
C PHE A 440 11.60 11.86 2.69
N CYS A 441 11.69 12.66 1.64
CA CYS A 441 12.49 13.90 1.67
C CYS A 441 11.74 15.23 1.71
N ARG A 442 10.43 15.27 1.99
CA ARG A 442 9.73 16.54 2.27
C ARG A 442 9.19 16.58 3.70
N GLN A 443 10.07 16.87 4.65
CA GLN A 443 9.73 17.43 5.96
C GLN A 443 10.74 18.53 6.31
#